data_AF-A0AA39RJU5-F1
#
_entry.id   AF-A0AA39RJU5-F1
#
_cell.length_a   1.000
_cell.length_b   1.000
_cell.length_c   1.000
_cell.angle_alpha   90.00
_cell.angle_beta   90.00
_cell.angle_gamma   90.00
#
_symmetry.space_group_name_H-M   'P 1'
#
loop_
_entity.id
_entity.type
_entity.pdbx_description
1 polymer ?
#
loop_
_entity_poly.entity_id
_entity_poly.type
_entity_poly.pdbx_seq_one_letter_code
_entity_poly.pdbx_strand_id
1 'polypeptide(L)'
;MDKFKKFTGARSGKIIEGLSEVKEYLQNYGYISESATNFTNSFDEMLVSATKLYQQYYNIEQTGRLDEKTIGQMMVPRCGKRDIGNDTSFMQHSANHGNLQSIAHYEIFEGRPRWKKRALTFSFLPQNKLPDNYKKTIARGFSKWQAVTPLSFRETGSYSKADIKIGFYSREHGCGHAFDGVLGELAHAYAPPFGWFHFDNDENWVVHQGDQLGHNSKDPTMLTAIDLESVAMHEIGHLLGLGHSVDRNAIMFPTLTYGVRKIELQKDDVDGIQSLYGANPDSSESSPSSHAQNLFRGTPAVSRWWGPTLLAAKPAMALVDIIFL
;
A
#
# COMPACT_ATOMS: atom_id res chain seq x y z
N MET A 1 -21.02 5.87 -0.72
CA MET A 1 -20.19 7.09 -0.89
C MET A 1 -20.92 8.29 -0.28
N ASP A 2 -20.20 9.24 0.35
CA ASP A 2 -20.68 10.44 1.08
C ASP A 2 -20.91 10.33 2.62
N LYS A 3 -20.63 9.19 3.29
CA LYS A 3 -20.87 8.99 4.75
C LYS A 3 -20.42 10.18 5.62
N PHE A 4 -19.21 10.67 5.40
CA PHE A 4 -18.62 11.77 6.17
C PHE A 4 -18.75 13.16 5.53
N LYS A 5 -19.22 13.26 4.29
CA LYS A 5 -19.34 14.53 3.54
C LYS A 5 -20.21 15.57 4.25
N LYS A 6 -21.23 15.11 5.01
CA LYS A 6 -22.09 15.93 5.87
C LYS A 6 -21.33 16.71 6.97
N PHE A 7 -20.08 16.34 7.28
CA PHE A 7 -19.25 16.98 8.30
C PHE A 7 -18.23 18.00 7.75
N THR A 8 -18.23 18.24 6.43
CA THR A 8 -17.28 19.17 5.79
C THR A 8 -17.36 20.58 6.40
N GLY A 9 -16.22 21.11 6.84
CA GLY A 9 -16.09 22.41 7.51
C GLY A 9 -16.40 22.40 9.03
N ALA A 10 -16.69 21.24 9.61
CA ALA A 10 -16.88 21.09 11.06
C ALA A 10 -15.59 21.39 11.84
N ARG A 11 -15.76 21.90 13.06
CA ARG A 11 -14.71 22.51 13.90
C ARG A 11 -15.13 22.59 15.36
N SER A 12 -14.17 22.82 16.26
CA SER A 12 -14.39 22.93 17.72
C SER A 12 -15.59 23.82 18.07
N GLY A 13 -16.36 23.38 19.08
CA GLY A 13 -17.57 24.03 19.56
C GLY A 13 -18.84 23.77 18.72
N LYS A 14 -18.77 22.96 17.67
CA LYS A 14 -19.97 22.47 16.94
C LYS A 14 -20.52 21.19 17.56
N ILE A 15 -21.83 21.00 17.47
CA ILE A 15 -22.51 19.72 17.71
C ILE A 15 -23.21 19.37 16.41
N ILE A 16 -22.96 18.16 15.88
CA ILE A 16 -23.51 17.70 14.60
C ILE A 16 -23.92 16.23 14.74
N GLU A 17 -25.12 15.88 14.31
CA GLU A 17 -25.65 14.52 14.43
C GLU A 17 -24.83 13.50 13.64
N GLY A 18 -24.42 12.42 14.31
CA GLY A 18 -23.56 11.37 13.79
C GLY A 18 -22.06 11.68 13.87
N LEU A 19 -21.63 12.81 14.45
CA LEU A 19 -20.20 13.13 14.57
C LEU A 19 -19.44 12.12 15.47
N SER A 20 -20.16 11.35 16.30
CA SER A 20 -19.61 10.17 16.97
C SER A 20 -19.02 9.15 15.99
N GLU A 21 -19.62 8.93 14.81
CA GLU A 21 -19.13 8.02 13.77
C GLU A 21 -17.72 8.41 13.28
N VAL A 22 -17.37 9.71 13.32
CA VAL A 22 -16.02 10.19 12.94
C VAL A 22 -15.01 9.92 14.05
N LYS A 23 -15.43 9.96 15.32
CA LYS A 23 -14.60 9.55 16.46
C LYS A 23 -14.38 8.04 16.46
N GLU A 24 -15.39 7.26 16.14
CA GLU A 24 -15.29 5.80 15.92
C GLU A 24 -14.30 5.48 14.80
N TYR A 25 -14.42 6.13 13.63
CA TYR A 25 -13.44 6.01 12.54
C TYR A 25 -12.00 6.33 13.00
N LEU A 26 -11.81 7.46 13.69
CA LEU A 26 -10.50 7.88 14.19
C LEU A 26 -9.95 6.92 15.27
N GLN A 27 -10.80 6.33 16.11
CA GLN A 27 -10.40 5.31 17.08
C GLN A 27 -9.97 4.02 16.37
N ASN A 28 -10.80 3.52 15.45
CA ASN A 28 -10.57 2.29 14.68
C ASN A 28 -9.22 2.32 13.93
N TYR A 29 -8.74 3.50 13.52
CA TYR A 29 -7.46 3.66 12.84
C TYR A 29 -6.30 4.18 13.70
N GLY A 30 -6.47 4.34 15.02
CA GLY A 30 -5.37 4.62 15.95
C GLY A 30 -5.22 6.08 16.41
N TYR A 31 -6.04 7.00 15.91
CA TYR A 31 -5.98 8.43 16.20
C TYR A 31 -6.69 8.83 17.49
N ILE A 32 -7.52 7.94 18.05
CA ILE A 32 -8.12 8.04 19.39
C ILE A 32 -7.81 6.74 20.15
N SER A 33 -7.54 6.85 21.45
CA SER A 33 -7.29 5.71 22.34
C SER A 33 -8.47 4.73 22.34
N GLU A 34 -8.19 3.42 22.33
CA GLU A 34 -9.18 2.34 22.51
C GLU A 34 -9.93 2.45 23.85
N SER A 35 -9.33 3.09 24.86
CA SER A 35 -9.96 3.34 26.17
C SER A 35 -11.03 4.44 26.16
N ALA A 36 -11.11 5.23 25.08
CA ALA A 36 -12.16 6.24 24.93
C ALA A 36 -13.48 5.56 24.54
N THR A 37 -14.58 5.97 25.17
CA THR A 37 -15.90 5.35 24.99
C THR A 37 -16.99 6.42 25.05
N ASN A 38 -18.23 6.05 24.71
CA ASN A 38 -19.40 6.94 24.78
C ASN A 38 -19.22 8.24 23.95
N PHE A 39 -18.78 8.10 22.71
CA PHE A 39 -18.52 9.22 21.82
C PHE A 39 -19.78 10.07 21.60
N THR A 40 -19.65 11.35 21.92
CA THR A 40 -20.69 12.37 21.73
C THR A 40 -20.63 12.99 20.33
N ASN A 41 -21.75 13.59 19.92
CA ASN A 41 -21.87 14.39 18.70
C ASN A 41 -21.18 15.78 18.77
N SER A 42 -20.40 16.08 19.82
CA SER A 42 -19.65 17.33 19.96
C SER A 42 -18.28 17.28 19.29
N PHE A 43 -17.91 18.36 18.60
CA PHE A 43 -16.55 18.61 18.16
C PHE A 43 -15.75 19.19 19.34
N ASP A 44 -15.18 18.30 20.14
CA ASP A 44 -14.41 18.58 21.34
C ASP A 44 -12.90 18.50 21.07
N GLU A 45 -12.10 18.85 22.08
CA GLU A 45 -10.63 18.86 21.99
C GLU A 45 -10.02 17.49 21.69
N MET A 46 -10.72 16.39 22.03
CA MET A 46 -10.34 15.04 21.60
C MET A 46 -10.42 14.93 20.07
N LEU A 47 -11.55 15.31 19.47
CA LEU A 47 -11.70 15.29 18.02
C LEU A 47 -10.76 16.29 17.32
N VAL A 48 -10.50 17.47 17.89
CA VAL A 48 -9.49 18.42 17.37
C VAL A 48 -8.11 17.75 17.32
N SER A 49 -7.70 17.11 18.41
CA SER A 49 -6.36 16.49 18.54
C SER A 49 -6.20 15.31 17.58
N ALA A 50 -7.19 14.40 17.56
CA ALA A 50 -7.20 13.26 16.65
C ALA A 50 -7.24 13.68 15.17
N THR A 51 -7.99 14.74 14.84
CA THR A 51 -8.02 15.30 13.48
C THR A 51 -6.66 15.83 13.05
N LYS A 52 -5.92 16.54 13.94
CA LYS A 52 -4.55 16.99 13.64
C LYS A 52 -3.58 15.83 13.42
N LEU A 53 -3.70 14.77 14.22
CA LEU A 53 -2.86 13.57 14.07
C LEU A 53 -3.14 12.85 12.74
N TYR A 54 -4.41 12.72 12.37
CA TYR A 54 -4.83 12.19 11.07
C TYR A 54 -4.31 13.04 9.91
N GLN A 55 -4.45 14.36 10.01
CA GLN A 55 -3.91 15.29 9.03
C GLN A 55 -2.39 15.16 8.90
N GLN A 56 -1.65 15.08 10.00
CA GLN A 56 -0.21 14.88 9.99
C GLN A 56 0.19 13.58 9.29
N TYR A 57 -0.44 12.45 9.64
CA TYR A 57 -0.15 11.15 9.03
C TYR A 57 -0.32 11.17 7.51
N TYR A 58 -1.41 11.79 7.03
CA TYR A 58 -1.68 11.92 5.59
C TYR A 58 -0.99 13.11 4.91
N ASN A 59 -0.09 13.83 5.60
CA ASN A 59 0.56 15.06 5.10
C ASN A 59 -0.44 16.11 4.57
N ILE A 60 -1.53 16.28 5.31
CA ILE A 60 -2.53 17.34 5.18
C ILE A 60 -2.18 18.44 6.19
N GLU A 61 -2.52 19.69 5.88
CA GLU A 61 -2.38 20.81 6.81
C GLU A 61 -3.14 20.53 8.12
N GLN A 62 -2.46 20.69 9.26
CA GLN A 62 -2.97 20.30 10.59
C GLN A 62 -3.98 21.31 11.16
N THR A 63 -5.05 21.59 10.42
CA THR A 63 -6.08 22.58 10.78
C THR A 63 -6.87 22.20 12.04
N GLY A 64 -6.90 20.92 12.42
CA GLY A 64 -7.74 20.38 13.50
C GLY A 64 -9.24 20.48 13.19
N ARG A 65 -9.59 20.54 11.90
CA ARG A 65 -10.94 20.71 11.38
C ARG A 65 -11.22 19.64 10.32
N LEU A 66 -12.48 19.26 10.19
CA LEU A 66 -12.92 18.34 9.14
C LEU A 66 -13.11 19.12 7.83
N ASP A 67 -12.03 19.70 7.32
CA ASP A 67 -12.02 20.39 6.03
C ASP A 67 -12.13 19.41 4.84
N GLU A 68 -12.27 19.97 3.64
CA GLU A 68 -12.50 19.20 2.40
C GLU A 68 -11.38 18.18 2.11
N LYS A 69 -10.12 18.47 2.48
CA LYS A 69 -9.00 17.54 2.28
C LYS A 69 -9.07 16.40 3.29
N THR A 70 -9.32 16.71 4.56
CA THR A 70 -9.50 15.70 5.61
C THR A 70 -10.66 14.76 5.29
N ILE A 71 -11.84 15.31 4.98
CA ILE A 71 -13.03 14.52 4.65
C ILE A 71 -12.86 13.75 3.35
N GLY A 72 -12.21 14.36 2.34
CA GLY A 72 -11.84 13.65 1.11
C GLY A 72 -10.97 12.42 1.37
N GLN A 73 -9.91 12.56 2.18
CA GLN A 73 -9.01 11.46 2.54
C GLN A 73 -9.71 10.38 3.41
N MET A 74 -10.60 10.77 4.32
CA MET A 74 -11.41 9.83 5.12
C MET A 74 -12.39 8.99 4.29
N MET A 75 -12.75 9.44 3.09
CA MET A 75 -13.62 8.72 2.16
C MET A 75 -12.86 7.93 1.08
N VAL A 76 -11.52 7.92 1.10
CA VAL A 76 -10.73 7.03 0.23
C VAL A 76 -10.75 5.62 0.83
N PRO A 77 -11.07 4.57 0.05
CA PRO A 77 -11.07 3.19 0.54
C PRO A 77 -9.67 2.77 1.02
N ARG A 78 -9.64 1.89 2.02
CA ARG A 78 -8.41 1.61 2.78
C ARG A 78 -8.35 0.21 3.39
N CYS A 79 -7.17 -0.15 3.87
CA CYS A 79 -6.99 -1.27 4.80
C CYS A 79 -7.69 -1.01 6.14
N GLY A 80 -8.21 -2.08 6.74
CA GLY A 80 -8.80 -2.15 8.07
C GLY A 80 -7.82 -2.11 9.24
N LYS A 81 -6.50 -2.00 8.99
CA LYS A 81 -5.50 -1.89 10.07
C LYS A 81 -5.32 -0.46 10.57
N ARG A 82 -4.94 -0.35 11.84
CA ARG A 82 -4.60 0.91 12.50
C ARG A 82 -3.37 1.52 11.83
N ASP A 83 -3.42 2.82 11.60
CA ASP A 83 -2.32 3.62 11.05
C ASP A 83 -1.24 3.91 12.10
N ILE A 84 -1.63 3.88 13.39
CA ILE A 84 -0.78 4.20 14.53
C ILE A 84 -1.00 3.13 15.59
N GLY A 85 0.07 2.43 15.98
CA GLY A 85 0.09 1.50 17.11
C GLY A 85 -0.07 2.21 18.47
N ASN A 86 -0.17 1.44 19.56
CA ASN A 86 -0.39 2.03 20.88
C ASN A 86 0.79 2.86 21.41
N ASP A 87 2.00 2.70 20.85
CA ASP A 87 3.16 3.56 21.13
C ASP A 87 3.44 4.57 20.01
N THR A 88 3.40 5.85 20.36
CA THR A 88 3.49 7.04 19.48
C THR A 88 4.88 7.31 18.87
N SER A 89 5.66 6.26 18.63
CA SER A 89 7.06 6.31 18.16
C SER A 89 7.28 7.16 16.88
N PHE A 90 6.30 7.19 15.96
CA PHE A 90 6.31 8.08 14.79
C PHE A 90 6.42 9.57 15.13
N MET A 91 5.79 10.04 16.21
CA MET A 91 5.79 11.47 16.56
C MET A 91 7.08 11.90 17.27
N GLN A 92 7.70 11.00 18.04
CA GLN A 92 8.87 11.37 18.85
C GLN A 92 10.15 11.53 18.01
N HIS A 93 10.24 10.85 16.86
CA HIS A 93 11.38 10.99 15.95
C HIS A 93 11.35 12.25 15.07
N SER A 94 10.19 12.88 14.84
CA SER A 94 10.09 14.12 14.06
C SER A 94 10.50 15.38 14.85
N ALA A 95 10.37 15.33 16.19
CA ALA A 95 10.67 16.47 17.06
C ALA A 95 12.15 16.59 17.46
N ASN A 96 12.97 15.55 17.26
CA ASN A 96 14.30 15.48 17.87
C ASN A 96 15.28 14.59 17.08
N HIS A 97 15.89 15.11 16.01
CA HIS A 97 17.34 15.03 15.76
C HIS A 97 17.75 15.72 14.46
N GLY A 98 18.65 16.70 14.56
CA GLY A 98 19.44 17.16 13.42
C GLY A 98 20.56 16.19 13.12
N ASN A 99 20.34 15.20 12.26
CA ASN A 99 21.39 14.62 11.41
C ASN A 99 20.79 13.85 10.21
N LEU A 100 21.48 13.90 9.07
CA LEU A 100 20.95 13.39 7.80
C LEU A 100 21.10 11.86 7.71
N GLN A 101 20.11 11.11 8.20
CA GLN A 101 19.99 9.66 8.01
C GLN A 101 18.58 9.32 7.53
N SER A 102 18.47 8.38 6.59
CA SER A 102 17.22 8.02 5.93
C SER A 102 16.15 7.58 6.93
N ILE A 103 15.12 8.40 7.10
CA ILE A 103 13.92 8.01 7.84
C ILE A 103 13.24 6.92 7.00
N ALA A 104 13.22 5.68 7.50
CA ALA A 104 12.42 4.62 6.89
C ALA A 104 10.95 5.04 6.96
N HIS A 105 10.22 4.92 5.85
CA HIS A 105 8.79 5.25 5.82
C HIS A 105 7.93 4.04 6.17
N TYR A 106 8.47 2.82 5.99
CA TYR A 106 7.85 1.56 6.38
C TYR A 106 7.76 1.38 7.91
N GLU A 107 6.69 0.74 8.36
CA GLU A 107 6.54 0.24 9.72
C GLU A 107 6.73 -1.29 9.78
N ILE A 108 7.19 -1.78 10.94
CA ILE A 108 7.12 -3.18 11.33
C ILE A 108 6.21 -3.26 12.56
N PHE A 109 5.21 -4.14 12.56
CA PHE A 109 4.29 -4.26 13.69
C PHE A 109 5.02 -4.48 15.03
N GLU A 110 4.41 -3.99 16.12
CA GLU A 110 4.92 -4.12 17.48
C GLU A 110 5.24 -5.59 17.83
N GLY A 111 6.36 -5.82 18.53
CA GLY A 111 6.88 -7.17 18.78
C GLY A 111 7.58 -7.82 17.58
N ARG A 112 7.62 -7.16 16.42
CA ARG A 112 8.25 -7.60 15.15
C ARG A 112 7.82 -9.03 14.75
N PRO A 113 6.51 -9.32 14.68
CA PRO A 113 6.00 -10.66 14.39
C PRO A 113 6.46 -11.12 13.01
N ARG A 114 7.05 -12.31 12.95
CA ARG A 114 7.49 -12.93 11.70
C ARG A 114 7.30 -14.43 11.72
N TRP A 115 7.03 -15.01 10.55
CA TRP A 115 7.01 -16.46 10.37
C TRP A 115 8.37 -17.08 10.71
N LYS A 116 8.38 -18.04 11.64
CA LYS A 116 9.60 -18.79 12.02
C LYS A 116 10.03 -19.82 10.96
N LYS A 117 9.18 -20.10 9.97
CA LYS A 117 9.43 -21.04 8.87
C LYS A 117 9.41 -20.30 7.53
N ARG A 118 10.18 -20.83 6.56
CA ARG A 118 10.30 -20.26 5.20
C ARG A 118 9.26 -20.80 4.23
N ALA A 119 8.88 -22.07 4.35
CA ALA A 119 7.83 -22.68 3.52
C ALA A 119 6.45 -22.49 4.16
N LEU A 120 5.69 -21.53 3.63
CA LEU A 120 4.34 -21.16 4.06
C LEU A 120 3.30 -21.76 3.11
N THR A 121 2.16 -22.16 3.65
CA THR A 121 1.01 -22.63 2.88
C THR A 121 -0.18 -21.70 3.05
N PHE A 122 -0.87 -21.45 1.94
CA PHE A 122 -2.13 -20.70 1.95
C PHE A 122 -3.27 -21.55 1.40
N SER A 123 -4.50 -21.22 1.79
CA SER A 123 -5.71 -21.85 1.25
C SER A 123 -6.86 -20.85 1.26
N PHE A 124 -7.70 -20.94 0.24
CA PHE A 124 -8.97 -20.22 0.17
C PHE A 124 -10.06 -20.97 0.94
N LEU A 125 -10.99 -20.23 1.57
CA LEU A 125 -12.17 -20.79 2.23
C LEU A 125 -13.07 -21.48 1.20
N PRO A 126 -13.30 -22.80 1.28
CA PRO A 126 -14.05 -23.53 0.25
C PRO A 126 -15.48 -23.02 0.05
N GLN A 127 -16.09 -22.49 1.11
CA GLN A 127 -17.46 -21.96 1.12
C GLN A 127 -17.63 -20.75 0.21
N ASN A 128 -16.59 -19.91 0.01
CA ASN A 128 -16.67 -18.77 -0.90
C ASN A 128 -16.74 -19.18 -2.38
N LYS A 129 -16.37 -20.42 -2.72
CA LYS A 129 -16.35 -20.94 -4.11
C LYS A 129 -15.64 -19.99 -5.10
N LEU A 130 -14.55 -19.35 -4.66
CA LEU A 130 -13.90 -18.28 -5.42
C LEU A 130 -13.54 -18.69 -6.85
N PRO A 131 -13.81 -17.82 -7.85
CA PRO A 131 -13.37 -18.01 -9.22
C PRO A 131 -11.84 -18.11 -9.34
N ASP A 132 -11.34 -18.91 -10.30
CA ASP A 132 -9.90 -19.17 -10.43
C ASP A 132 -9.07 -17.95 -10.82
N ASN A 133 -9.65 -16.95 -11.48
CA ASN A 133 -8.99 -15.67 -11.75
C ASN A 133 -8.72 -14.87 -10.46
N TYR A 134 -9.57 -14.96 -9.44
CA TYR A 134 -9.34 -14.34 -8.13
C TYR A 134 -8.20 -15.06 -7.41
N LYS A 135 -8.25 -16.40 -7.33
CA LYS A 135 -7.19 -17.22 -6.72
C LYS A 135 -5.82 -16.97 -7.36
N LYS A 136 -5.75 -17.01 -8.70
CA LYS A 136 -4.54 -16.70 -9.47
C LYS A 136 -4.03 -15.29 -9.23
N THR A 137 -4.92 -14.31 -9.05
CA THR A 137 -4.55 -12.93 -8.77
C THR A 137 -3.92 -12.78 -7.39
N ILE A 138 -4.51 -13.38 -6.36
CA ILE A 138 -3.96 -13.38 -5.00
C ILE A 138 -2.63 -14.16 -4.95
N ALA A 139 -2.50 -15.26 -5.69
CA ALA A 139 -1.25 -16.02 -5.82
C ALA A 139 -0.11 -15.25 -6.50
N ARG A 140 -0.40 -14.31 -7.42
CA ARG A 140 0.63 -13.39 -7.96
C ARG A 140 1.18 -12.46 -6.89
N GLY A 141 0.33 -11.99 -5.97
CA GLY A 141 0.77 -11.19 -4.81
C GLY A 141 1.81 -11.92 -3.95
N PHE A 142 1.53 -13.17 -3.57
CA PHE A 142 2.50 -14.01 -2.87
C PHE A 142 3.80 -14.21 -3.66
N SER A 143 3.70 -14.37 -4.99
CA SER A 143 4.86 -14.56 -5.86
C SER A 143 5.77 -13.32 -5.90
N LYS A 144 5.18 -12.11 -5.89
CA LYS A 144 5.93 -10.83 -5.83
C LYS A 144 6.67 -10.66 -4.49
N TRP A 145 6.03 -10.96 -3.36
CA TRP A 145 6.69 -10.94 -2.05
C TRP A 145 7.75 -12.04 -1.88
N GLN A 146 7.53 -13.22 -2.46
CA GLN A 146 8.53 -14.30 -2.53
C GLN A 146 9.76 -13.90 -3.34
N ALA A 147 9.62 -13.09 -4.40
CA ALA A 147 10.76 -12.68 -5.21
C ALA A 147 11.82 -11.88 -4.41
N VAL A 148 11.42 -11.15 -3.37
CA VAL A 148 12.29 -10.27 -2.57
C VAL A 148 12.62 -10.80 -1.16
N THR A 149 12.13 -12.00 -0.79
CA THR A 149 12.35 -12.62 0.53
C THR A 149 12.84 -14.07 0.41
N PRO A 150 13.45 -14.66 1.46
CA PRO A 150 13.76 -16.09 1.52
C PRO A 150 12.53 -16.95 1.89
N LEU A 151 11.31 -16.45 1.69
CA LEU A 151 10.06 -17.18 1.93
C LEU A 151 9.59 -17.86 0.65
N SER A 152 8.79 -18.91 0.79
CA SER A 152 8.15 -19.58 -0.33
C SER A 152 6.70 -19.89 0.01
N PHE A 153 5.77 -19.66 -0.92
CA PHE A 153 4.34 -19.85 -0.72
C PHE A 153 3.80 -20.96 -1.62
N ARG A 154 2.90 -21.80 -1.09
CA ARG A 154 2.23 -22.85 -1.88
C ARG A 154 0.77 -22.99 -1.46
N GLU A 155 -0.13 -23.02 -2.43
CA GLU A 155 -1.54 -23.34 -2.18
C GLU A 155 -1.68 -24.77 -1.63
N THR A 156 -2.59 -24.99 -0.70
CA THR A 156 -2.95 -26.32 -0.19
C THR A 156 -4.46 -26.50 -0.17
N GLY A 157 -4.95 -27.70 -0.50
CA GLY A 157 -6.38 -28.03 -0.39
C GLY A 157 -6.87 -28.21 1.06
N SER A 158 -6.00 -28.10 2.07
CA SER A 158 -6.34 -28.30 3.48
C SER A 158 -6.47 -26.97 4.23
N TYR A 159 -7.60 -26.28 4.04
CA TYR A 159 -7.86 -24.96 4.64
C TYR A 159 -7.61 -24.91 6.15
N SER A 160 -8.03 -25.92 6.92
CA SER A 160 -7.85 -25.95 8.37
C SER A 160 -6.37 -26.01 8.80
N LYS A 161 -5.49 -26.56 7.96
CA LYS A 161 -4.04 -26.76 8.20
C LYS A 161 -3.15 -25.75 7.48
N ALA A 162 -3.69 -24.86 6.66
CA ALA A 162 -2.93 -23.79 6.03
C ALA A 162 -2.42 -22.80 7.09
N ASP A 163 -1.22 -22.24 6.89
CA ASP A 163 -0.70 -21.17 7.74
C ASP A 163 -1.46 -19.87 7.49
N ILE A 164 -1.79 -19.63 6.22
CA ILE A 164 -2.52 -18.45 5.76
C ILE A 164 -3.91 -18.89 5.26
N LYS A 165 -4.94 -18.28 5.82
CA LYS A 165 -6.36 -18.63 5.59
C LYS A 165 -7.05 -17.44 4.96
N ILE A 166 -7.42 -17.60 3.70
CA ILE A 166 -7.93 -16.51 2.86
C ILE A 166 -9.44 -16.69 2.67
N GLY A 167 -10.22 -15.66 2.98
CA GLY A 167 -11.67 -15.69 2.82
C GLY A 167 -12.24 -14.33 2.41
N PHE A 168 -13.44 -14.37 1.84
CA PHE A 168 -14.23 -13.20 1.49
C PHE A 168 -15.46 -13.22 2.39
N TYR A 169 -15.72 -12.11 3.09
CA TYR A 169 -16.79 -12.05 4.09
C TYR A 169 -17.53 -10.72 3.99
N SER A 170 -18.81 -10.71 4.32
CA SER A 170 -19.59 -9.48 4.44
C SER A 170 -19.90 -9.22 5.92
N ARG A 171 -19.76 -7.98 6.38
CA ARG A 171 -20.18 -7.53 7.73
C ARG A 171 -19.52 -8.33 8.86
N GLU A 172 -20.28 -8.68 9.91
CA GLU A 172 -19.78 -9.49 11.03
C GLU A 172 -19.50 -10.93 10.57
N HIS A 173 -18.28 -11.40 10.82
CA HIS A 173 -17.79 -12.69 10.32
C HIS A 173 -16.94 -13.49 11.33
N GLY A 174 -17.06 -13.19 12.63
CA GLY A 174 -16.56 -14.01 13.73
C GLY A 174 -15.10 -13.77 14.13
N CYS A 175 -14.45 -12.76 13.56
CA CYS A 175 -13.09 -12.34 13.90
C CYS A 175 -13.04 -11.18 14.93
N GLY A 176 -14.19 -10.57 15.26
CA GLY A 176 -14.29 -9.37 16.09
C GLY A 176 -14.06 -8.05 15.35
N HIS A 177 -13.92 -8.08 14.02
CA HIS A 177 -13.77 -6.90 13.16
C HIS A 177 -14.74 -7.00 11.98
N ALA A 178 -15.93 -6.42 12.13
CA ALA A 178 -16.96 -6.46 11.10
C ALA A 178 -16.66 -5.47 9.96
N PHE A 179 -16.84 -5.90 8.71
CA PHE A 179 -16.70 -5.01 7.55
C PHE A 179 -17.87 -4.00 7.42
N ASP A 180 -17.59 -2.83 6.84
CA ASP A 180 -18.56 -1.74 6.67
C ASP A 180 -19.28 -1.71 5.31
N GLY A 181 -18.90 -2.59 4.37
CA GLY A 181 -19.62 -2.87 3.14
C GLY A 181 -18.99 -2.23 1.90
N VAL A 182 -19.85 -1.82 0.96
CA VAL A 182 -19.42 -1.12 -0.27
C VAL A 182 -18.67 0.17 0.10
N LEU A 183 -17.35 0.11 -0.04
CA LEU A 183 -16.36 1.14 0.22
C LEU A 183 -16.20 1.53 1.69
N GLY A 184 -14.93 1.65 2.08
CA GLY A 184 -14.52 1.92 3.45
C GLY A 184 -13.32 1.04 3.74
N GLU A 185 -13.57 -0.05 4.44
CA GLU A 185 -12.60 -1.11 4.69
C GLU A 185 -12.62 -2.19 3.59
N LEU A 186 -11.58 -2.20 2.76
CA LEU A 186 -11.46 -3.15 1.65
C LEU A 186 -11.15 -4.58 2.11
N ALA A 187 -10.29 -4.69 3.14
CA ALA A 187 -9.73 -5.93 3.64
C ALA A 187 -9.01 -5.72 4.97
N HIS A 188 -8.67 -6.83 5.62
CA HIS A 188 -7.70 -6.85 6.71
C HIS A 188 -6.97 -8.21 6.80
N ALA A 189 -5.70 -8.17 7.19
CA ALA A 189 -4.90 -9.37 7.45
C ALA A 189 -4.20 -9.37 8.82
N TYR A 190 -4.17 -10.53 9.48
CA TYR A 190 -3.59 -10.70 10.81
C TYR A 190 -2.16 -11.21 10.72
N ALA A 191 -1.25 -10.48 11.36
CA ALA A 191 0.18 -10.72 11.39
C ALA A 191 0.56 -12.14 11.91
N PRO A 192 1.81 -12.59 11.67
CA PRO A 192 2.26 -13.91 12.13
C PRO A 192 2.10 -14.09 13.65
N PRO A 193 1.63 -15.25 14.14
CA PRO A 193 1.37 -16.49 13.41
C PRO A 193 -0.12 -16.70 13.04
N PHE A 194 -0.99 -15.70 13.13
CA PHE A 194 -2.43 -15.87 12.93
C PHE A 194 -2.79 -16.20 11.48
N GLY A 195 -2.23 -15.43 10.54
CA GLY A 195 -2.35 -15.71 9.10
C GLY A 195 -3.77 -15.61 8.53
N TRP A 196 -4.69 -14.94 9.20
CA TRP A 196 -6.04 -14.72 8.67
C TRP A 196 -6.00 -13.57 7.67
N PHE A 197 -6.63 -13.75 6.52
CA PHE A 197 -6.70 -12.75 5.46
C PHE A 197 -8.13 -12.67 4.94
N HIS A 198 -8.80 -11.57 5.27
CA HIS A 198 -10.20 -11.35 4.93
C HIS A 198 -10.31 -10.18 3.94
N PHE A 199 -11.07 -10.39 2.86
CA PHE A 199 -11.54 -9.33 1.97
C PHE A 199 -13.01 -9.04 2.28
N ASP A 200 -13.45 -7.78 2.18
CA ASP A 200 -14.89 -7.50 2.18
C ASP A 200 -15.51 -8.02 0.87
N ASN A 201 -16.50 -8.88 0.99
CA ASN A 201 -17.23 -9.48 -0.12
C ASN A 201 -18.28 -8.51 -0.72
N ASP A 202 -18.63 -7.42 -0.02
CA ASP A 202 -19.55 -6.40 -0.53
C ASP A 202 -18.90 -5.52 -1.64
N GLU A 203 -17.58 -5.57 -1.81
CA GLU A 203 -16.83 -4.69 -2.71
C GLU A 203 -16.84 -5.07 -4.19
N ASN A 204 -16.75 -4.06 -5.07
CA ASN A 204 -16.65 -4.25 -6.52
C ASN A 204 -15.22 -4.61 -6.95
N TRP A 205 -14.79 -5.83 -6.62
CA TRP A 205 -13.49 -6.39 -6.98
C TRP A 205 -13.32 -6.52 -8.49
N VAL A 206 -12.29 -5.87 -9.03
CA VAL A 206 -11.85 -6.09 -10.42
C VAL A 206 -10.52 -6.85 -10.46
N VAL A 207 -10.35 -7.66 -11.51
CA VAL A 207 -9.12 -8.37 -11.81
C VAL A 207 -8.70 -8.09 -13.26
N HIS A 208 -7.41 -7.86 -13.46
CA HIS A 208 -6.84 -7.62 -14.79
C HIS A 208 -6.38 -8.93 -15.44
N GLN A 209 -6.51 -9.02 -16.77
CA GLN A 209 -5.92 -10.10 -17.57
C GLN A 209 -4.81 -9.51 -18.44
N GLY A 210 -3.57 -9.57 -17.95
CA GLY A 210 -2.48 -8.76 -18.48
C GLY A 210 -2.68 -7.27 -18.16
N ASP A 211 -2.28 -6.39 -19.07
CA ASP A 211 -2.40 -4.93 -18.89
C ASP A 211 -3.81 -4.39 -19.13
N GLN A 212 -4.76 -5.25 -19.54
CA GLN A 212 -6.13 -4.85 -19.85
C GLN A 212 -7.04 -5.02 -18.62
N LEU A 213 -7.77 -3.94 -18.29
CA LEU A 213 -8.96 -4.01 -17.43
C LEU A 213 -9.95 -4.99 -18.06
N GLY A 214 -10.45 -5.96 -17.30
CA GLY A 214 -11.43 -6.94 -17.78
C GLY A 214 -12.84 -6.38 -18.04
N HIS A 215 -13.01 -5.05 -18.01
CA HIS A 215 -14.30 -4.36 -18.01
C HIS A 215 -14.32 -3.19 -19.00
N ASN A 216 -15.48 -2.94 -19.60
CA ASN A 216 -15.68 -1.82 -20.51
C ASN A 216 -15.58 -0.49 -19.76
N SER A 217 -14.77 0.45 -20.27
CA SER A 217 -14.53 1.79 -19.68
C SER A 217 -15.74 2.74 -19.65
N LYS A 218 -16.93 2.27 -20.02
CA LYS A 218 -18.22 3.00 -19.95
C LYS A 218 -19.18 2.44 -18.88
N ASP A 219 -18.77 1.41 -18.14
CA ASP A 219 -19.58 0.86 -17.07
C ASP A 219 -19.55 1.78 -15.83
N PRO A 220 -20.69 2.30 -15.33
CA PRO A 220 -20.71 3.17 -14.16
C PRO A 220 -20.22 2.50 -12.87
N THR A 221 -20.16 1.17 -12.81
CA THR A 221 -19.58 0.43 -11.66
C THR A 221 -18.06 0.63 -11.54
N MET A 222 -17.38 1.11 -12.59
CA MET A 222 -15.96 1.49 -12.54
C MET A 222 -15.67 2.59 -11.50
N LEU A 223 -16.67 3.41 -11.14
CA LEU A 223 -16.53 4.46 -10.12
C LEU A 223 -16.30 3.91 -8.70
N THR A 224 -16.57 2.64 -8.47
CA THR A 224 -16.32 1.95 -7.20
C THR A 224 -15.41 0.72 -7.37
N ALA A 225 -14.75 0.57 -8.52
CA ALA A 225 -13.92 -0.59 -8.83
C ALA A 225 -12.61 -0.58 -8.02
N ILE A 226 -12.34 -1.71 -7.34
CA ILE A 226 -11.16 -1.92 -6.49
C ILE A 226 -10.31 -3.05 -7.09
N ASP A 227 -9.04 -2.76 -7.40
CA ASP A 227 -8.11 -3.76 -7.94
C ASP A 227 -7.73 -4.78 -6.87
N LEU A 228 -8.17 -6.03 -7.06
CA LEU A 228 -7.95 -7.13 -6.12
C LEU A 228 -6.46 -7.43 -5.89
N GLU A 229 -5.61 -7.24 -6.91
CA GLU A 229 -4.18 -7.52 -6.79
C GLU A 229 -3.47 -6.50 -5.91
N SER A 230 -3.88 -5.24 -5.96
CA SER A 230 -3.33 -4.15 -5.15
C SER A 230 -3.65 -4.35 -3.67
N VAL A 231 -4.91 -4.70 -3.34
CA VAL A 231 -5.28 -5.05 -1.97
C VAL A 231 -4.58 -6.33 -1.52
N ALA A 232 -4.49 -7.35 -2.40
CA ALA A 232 -3.74 -8.56 -2.08
C ALA A 232 -2.25 -8.29 -1.81
N MET A 233 -1.62 -7.42 -2.58
CA MET A 233 -0.24 -7.00 -2.35
C MET A 233 -0.07 -6.34 -0.98
N HIS A 234 -0.96 -5.43 -0.61
CA HIS A 234 -0.93 -4.73 0.70
C HIS A 234 -1.10 -5.70 1.87
N GLU A 235 -2.19 -6.47 1.88
CA GLU A 235 -2.54 -7.36 3.00
C GLU A 235 -1.55 -8.52 3.17
N ILE A 236 -0.88 -8.96 2.09
CA ILE A 236 0.22 -9.92 2.21
C ILE A 236 1.43 -9.32 2.94
N GLY A 237 1.70 -8.02 2.83
CA GLY A 237 2.71 -7.37 3.67
C GLY A 237 2.38 -7.47 5.17
N HIS A 238 1.12 -7.26 5.54
CA HIS A 238 0.63 -7.48 6.92
C HIS A 238 0.73 -8.95 7.36
N LEU A 239 0.36 -9.90 6.49
CA LEU A 239 0.55 -11.34 6.74
C LEU A 239 2.01 -11.73 7.00
N LEU A 240 2.98 -10.89 6.59
CA LEU A 240 4.40 -11.09 6.81
C LEU A 240 4.98 -10.22 7.94
N GLY A 241 4.20 -9.31 8.54
CA GLY A 241 4.58 -8.53 9.71
C GLY A 241 4.92 -7.05 9.47
N LEU A 242 4.73 -6.55 8.25
CA LEU A 242 4.82 -5.10 7.97
C LEU A 242 3.61 -4.37 8.56
N GLY A 243 3.82 -3.18 9.12
CA GLY A 243 2.76 -2.21 9.38
C GLY A 243 2.48 -1.36 8.13
N HIS A 244 1.81 -0.22 8.30
CA HIS A 244 1.59 0.71 7.19
C HIS A 244 2.87 1.50 6.87
N SER A 245 2.95 2.06 5.66
CA SER A 245 3.97 3.04 5.27
C SER A 245 3.36 4.43 5.13
N VAL A 246 4.12 5.47 5.45
CA VAL A 246 3.76 6.86 5.16
C VAL A 246 4.13 7.30 3.73
N ASP A 247 4.88 6.49 2.97
CA ASP A 247 5.14 6.75 1.55
C ASP A 247 3.91 6.39 0.70
N ARG A 248 3.28 7.41 0.11
CA ARG A 248 2.11 7.28 -0.76
C ARG A 248 2.31 6.33 -1.95
N ASN A 249 3.55 6.09 -2.38
CA ASN A 249 3.88 5.18 -3.48
C ASN A 249 4.00 3.72 -3.04
N ALA A 250 4.42 3.46 -1.80
CA ALA A 250 4.64 2.12 -1.26
C ALA A 250 3.36 1.27 -1.31
N ILE A 251 3.50 -0.03 -1.52
CA ILE A 251 2.41 -1.01 -1.42
C ILE A 251 1.75 -0.91 -0.04
N MET A 252 2.53 -0.73 1.02
CA MET A 252 2.04 -0.61 2.40
C MET A 252 1.36 0.72 2.77
N PHE A 253 1.14 1.65 1.83
CA PHE A 253 0.35 2.86 2.12
C PHE A 253 -1.14 2.49 2.38
N PRO A 254 -1.81 3.01 3.44
CA PRO A 254 -3.09 2.46 3.90
C PRO A 254 -4.26 2.56 2.93
N THR A 255 -4.26 3.55 2.05
CA THR A 255 -5.43 3.89 1.20
C THR A 255 -5.19 3.58 -0.28
N LEU A 256 -6.21 3.04 -0.94
CA LEU A 256 -6.22 2.72 -2.36
C LEU A 256 -7.33 3.52 -3.06
N THR A 257 -6.93 4.42 -3.95
CA THR A 257 -7.88 5.20 -4.76
C THR A 257 -8.49 4.37 -5.88
N TYR A 258 -9.76 4.60 -6.19
CA TYR A 258 -10.51 3.94 -7.26
C TYR A 258 -9.76 3.90 -8.59
N GLY A 259 -9.76 2.75 -9.25
CA GLY A 259 -9.08 2.56 -10.54
C GLY A 259 -7.55 2.64 -10.51
N VAL A 260 -6.92 2.84 -9.35
CA VAL A 260 -5.46 2.78 -9.20
C VAL A 260 -5.03 1.33 -8.98
N ARG A 261 -3.99 0.90 -9.69
CA ARG A 261 -3.37 -0.42 -9.58
C ARG A 261 -1.95 -0.29 -9.05
N LYS A 262 -1.73 -0.67 -7.79
CA LYS A 262 -0.44 -0.66 -7.08
C LYS A 262 0.02 -2.10 -6.87
N ILE A 263 0.81 -2.61 -7.81
CA ILE A 263 1.32 -4.00 -7.77
C ILE A 263 2.85 -4.12 -7.79
N GLU A 264 3.58 -3.02 -7.96
CA GLU A 264 5.05 -3.03 -7.95
C GLU A 264 5.57 -2.60 -6.59
N LEU A 265 6.39 -3.47 -5.97
CA LEU A 265 7.05 -3.21 -4.69
C LEU A 265 7.99 -2.02 -4.85
N GLN A 266 7.82 -1.00 -3.99
CA GLN A 266 8.73 0.13 -3.92
C GLN A 266 9.92 -0.19 -3.01
N LYS A 267 10.94 0.66 -3.04
CA LYS A 267 12.13 0.50 -2.19
C LYS A 267 11.76 0.39 -0.70
N ASP A 268 10.79 1.18 -0.24
CA ASP A 268 10.33 1.17 1.14
C ASP A 268 9.71 -0.18 1.54
N ASP A 269 8.89 -0.80 0.67
CA ASP A 269 8.32 -2.14 0.88
C ASP A 269 9.42 -3.21 0.96
N VAL A 270 10.43 -3.12 0.08
CA VAL A 270 11.55 -4.06 0.00
C VAL A 270 12.48 -3.94 1.20
N ASP A 271 12.89 -2.73 1.55
CA ASP A 271 13.74 -2.48 2.73
C ASP A 271 13.03 -2.95 4.01
N GLY A 272 11.72 -2.68 4.13
CA GLY A 272 10.88 -3.12 5.24
C GLY A 272 10.86 -4.64 5.39
N ILE A 273 10.50 -5.37 4.33
CA ILE A 273 10.36 -6.84 4.40
C ILE A 273 11.72 -7.53 4.59
N GLN A 274 12.78 -6.99 3.98
CA GLN A 274 14.13 -7.52 4.16
C GLN A 274 14.68 -7.23 5.56
N SER A 275 14.22 -6.19 6.26
CA SER A 275 14.54 -5.97 7.69
C SER A 275 13.95 -7.04 8.64
N LEU A 276 12.95 -7.82 8.19
CA LEU A 276 12.36 -8.94 8.93
C LEU A 276 12.95 -10.29 8.54
N TYR A 277 13.20 -10.52 7.26
CA TYR A 277 13.52 -11.85 6.71
C TYR A 277 14.90 -11.97 6.07
N GLY A 278 15.54 -10.85 5.72
CA GLY A 278 16.67 -10.78 4.79
C GLY A 278 16.22 -10.79 3.33
N ALA A 279 17.16 -10.51 2.42
CA ALA A 279 16.94 -10.62 0.98
C ALA A 279 16.74 -12.07 0.53
N ASN A 280 16.16 -12.25 -0.66
CA ASN A 280 16.06 -13.55 -1.31
C ASN A 280 17.47 -14.03 -1.73
N PRO A 281 17.95 -15.21 -1.29
CA PRO A 281 19.26 -15.73 -1.71
C PRO A 281 19.31 -16.07 -3.21
N ASP A 282 18.16 -16.38 -3.82
CA ASP A 282 18.04 -16.73 -5.23
C ASP A 282 17.84 -15.49 -6.13
N SER A 283 17.57 -14.31 -5.55
CA SER A 283 17.66 -13.05 -6.30
C SER A 283 19.13 -12.67 -6.44
N SER A 284 19.82 -13.29 -7.39
CA SER A 284 21.19 -12.92 -7.74
C SER A 284 21.21 -11.44 -8.15
N GLU A 285 21.82 -10.60 -7.32
CA GLU A 285 22.25 -9.28 -7.78
C GLU A 285 23.12 -9.50 -9.01
N SER A 286 22.72 -8.90 -10.14
CA SER A 286 23.61 -8.65 -11.26
C SER A 286 24.56 -7.52 -10.87
N SER A 287 25.42 -7.80 -9.87
CA SER A 287 26.57 -6.98 -9.54
C SER A 287 27.35 -6.72 -10.84
N PRO A 288 27.55 -5.45 -11.24
CA PRO A 288 28.29 -5.15 -12.46
C PRO A 288 29.74 -5.59 -12.26
N SER A 289 30.12 -6.69 -12.92
CA SER A 289 31.48 -7.23 -12.82
C SER A 289 32.50 -6.17 -13.25
N SER A 290 33.30 -5.73 -12.30
CA SER A 290 34.45 -4.84 -12.49
C SER A 290 35.61 -5.60 -13.14
N HIS A 291 35.40 -6.10 -14.36
CA HIS A 291 36.41 -6.76 -15.20
C HIS A 291 36.56 -6.02 -16.54
N ALA A 292 36.97 -4.75 -16.44
CA ALA A 292 37.36 -3.91 -17.57
C ALA A 292 38.62 -3.08 -17.29
N GLN A 293 39.57 -3.63 -16.52
CA GLN A 293 40.92 -3.05 -16.36
C GLN A 293 41.99 -4.15 -16.37
N ASN A 294 42.44 -4.53 -17.56
CA ASN A 294 43.85 -4.84 -17.89
C ASN A 294 43.93 -5.45 -19.29
N LEU A 295 44.20 -4.64 -20.32
CA LEU A 295 44.74 -5.12 -21.61
C LEU A 295 45.24 -3.99 -22.52
N PHE A 296 46.12 -3.10 -22.02
CA PHE A 296 46.95 -2.26 -22.90
C PHE A 296 48.34 -2.00 -22.31
N ARG A 297 49.32 -2.83 -22.67
CA ARG A 297 50.75 -2.50 -22.59
C ARG A 297 51.53 -3.31 -23.63
N GLY A 298 52.07 -2.64 -24.65
CA GLY A 298 52.92 -3.27 -25.67
C GLY A 298 52.68 -2.74 -27.09
N THR A 299 53.43 -1.72 -27.50
CA THR A 299 53.62 -1.30 -28.91
C THR A 299 54.85 -2.05 -29.48
N PRO A 300 55.10 -2.07 -30.82
CA PRO A 300 55.68 -0.92 -31.53
C PRO A 300 55.10 -0.65 -32.95
N ALA A 301 55.65 0.39 -33.62
CA ALA A 301 55.30 0.91 -34.95
C ALA A 301 55.46 -0.12 -36.11
N VAL A 302 54.96 0.07 -37.35
CA VAL A 302 55.01 1.24 -38.28
C VAL A 302 53.84 1.13 -39.32
N SER A 303 53.47 2.08 -40.20
CA SER A 303 54.11 3.34 -40.67
C SER A 303 53.16 4.53 -40.99
N ARG A 304 53.00 4.93 -42.27
CA ARG A 304 52.28 6.11 -42.82
C ARG A 304 51.51 5.73 -44.10
N TRP A 305 50.47 6.49 -44.46
CA TRP A 305 50.39 7.27 -45.72
C TRP A 305 49.23 8.31 -45.66
N TRP A 306 49.16 9.20 -46.66
CA TRP A 306 48.34 10.43 -46.72
C TRP A 306 46.95 10.14 -47.34
N GLY A 307 45.91 10.99 -47.33
CA GLY A 307 45.73 12.42 -47.03
C GLY A 307 44.21 12.80 -47.03
N PRO A 308 43.81 14.09 -47.07
CA PRO A 308 42.52 14.53 -46.52
C PRO A 308 41.45 14.95 -47.56
N THR A 309 40.17 14.95 -47.13
CA THR A 309 39.14 15.84 -47.71
C THR A 309 38.25 16.44 -46.62
N LEU A 310 38.22 17.77 -46.55
CA LEU A 310 37.25 18.56 -45.78
C LEU A 310 36.03 18.87 -46.66
N LEU A 311 34.83 18.88 -46.06
CA LEU A 311 33.74 19.75 -46.49
C LEU A 311 32.80 20.01 -45.30
N ALA A 312 32.31 21.25 -45.22
CA ALA A 312 31.60 21.80 -44.08
C ALA A 312 30.30 22.52 -44.53
N ALA A 313 29.50 22.95 -43.54
CA ALA A 313 28.28 23.78 -43.67
C ALA A 313 27.06 23.06 -44.30
N LYS A 314 25.80 23.36 -43.92
CA LYS A 314 25.22 24.27 -42.89
C LYS A 314 23.79 23.77 -42.55
N PRO A 315 23.12 24.23 -41.48
CA PRO A 315 21.77 23.79 -41.10
C PRO A 315 20.67 24.54 -41.88
N ALA A 316 19.48 23.93 -41.96
CA ALA A 316 18.25 24.56 -42.47
C ALA A 316 17.26 24.79 -41.31
N MET A 317 16.57 25.93 -41.33
CA MET A 317 15.61 26.33 -40.29
C MET A 317 14.19 25.82 -40.54
N ALA A 318 13.41 25.91 -39.47
CA ALA A 318 11.96 25.71 -39.36
C ALA A 318 11.11 26.20 -40.53
N LEU A 319 9.98 25.53 -40.69
CA LEU A 319 8.74 26.14 -41.19
C LEU A 319 7.63 25.85 -40.18
N VAL A 320 6.92 26.91 -39.79
CA VAL A 320 5.69 26.90 -39.01
C VAL A 320 4.55 26.80 -40.00
N ASP A 321 3.59 25.91 -39.76
CA ASP A 321 2.26 26.05 -40.35
C ASP A 321 1.19 25.85 -39.28
N ILE A 322 0.36 26.88 -39.16
CA ILE A 322 -0.89 26.92 -38.40
C ILE A 322 -2.00 26.85 -39.45
N ILE A 323 -3.05 26.05 -39.23
CA ILE A 323 -4.41 26.39 -39.65
C ILE A 323 -5.45 25.57 -38.85
N PHE A 324 -6.59 26.20 -38.64
CA PHE A 324 -7.73 25.75 -37.82
C PHE A 324 -8.55 24.66 -38.50
N LEU A 325 -9.16 23.77 -37.69
CA LEU A 325 -10.60 23.81 -37.38
C LEU A 325 -10.92 23.05 -36.08
#